data_AF-A0A3D9LCX2-F1
#
_entry.id   AF-A0A3D9LCX2-F1
#
_cell.length_a   1.000
_cell.length_b   1.000
_cell.length_c   1.000
_cell.angle_alpha   90.00
_cell.angle_beta   90.00
_cell.angle_gamma   90.00
#
_symmetry.space_group_name_H-M   'P 1'
#
loop_
_entity.id
_entity.type
_entity.pdbx_description
1 polymer ?
#
loop_
_entity_poly.entity_id
_entity_poly.type
_entity_poly.pdbx_seq_one_letter_code
_entity_poly.pdbx_strand_id
1 'polypeptide(L)'
;MHNLTRVIIAGTVISTLALGASTPALGSPAPEKSQSTDTPASLSLPLKDEAQVWVAAHRGQWRDYPENSLPGILQASKDGAEVIEIDLKRTKDGHLVLMHDATVDRTTNGTGRVDDLTLDQIKDLRLREGQGNGPAPVTNLKVPTFTESLAAVEGHNVLLNLDKGWEYREQLMVELEAAGMVDYGLFKGAPNAEEANEFMAAYPRAQYMHIINDKQVDDLAEFTTHMPDAIEVAFNTMDDTQAQPEYLAAVEAKTDLWLNSMWNSVSGGYTDEASLRDPDLGWQALVDMGADVVQTDDVRMINAWREDVDVTAVGMKPSSVRVQAEDFLDDPDHYADSNDRNECAAGKAIRNLRSPVDACDLDGAHIVQYIREGEFFTLEVEVDQPGTYNLSIRHSADTEPGGTVTVDTGTGAGEPVPLPNTTHNRAFTVTDLGRYKLDKGTHKIQLSFTHPDYLSVDWLQLDRGQRADQDLIDMGITAP
;
A
#
# COMPACT_ATOMS: atom_id res chain seq x y z
N MET A 1 48.78 -3.07 -8.53
CA MET A 1 49.45 -4.02 -7.62
C MET A 1 48.72 -3.97 -6.29
N HIS A 2 47.90 -4.96 -5.99
CA HIS A 2 47.61 -5.50 -4.65
C HIS A 2 46.93 -6.86 -4.89
N ASN A 3 47.45 -7.88 -4.22
CA ASN A 3 47.35 -9.28 -4.60
C ASN A 3 46.02 -9.93 -4.20
N LEU A 4 45.46 -10.69 -5.15
CA LEU A 4 44.49 -11.76 -4.90
C LEU A 4 45.14 -12.88 -4.08
N THR A 5 44.43 -13.37 -3.06
CA THR A 5 44.72 -14.67 -2.45
C THR A 5 43.50 -15.56 -2.60
N ARG A 6 43.60 -16.55 -3.50
CA ARG A 6 42.66 -17.66 -3.67
C ARG A 6 42.89 -18.67 -2.54
N VAL A 7 41.82 -19.11 -1.88
CA VAL A 7 41.82 -20.33 -1.06
C VAL A 7 41.05 -21.41 -1.82
N ILE A 8 41.76 -22.51 -2.10
CA ILE A 8 41.22 -23.75 -2.68
C ILE A 8 40.98 -24.68 -1.50
N ILE A 9 39.77 -25.21 -1.35
CA ILE A 9 39.50 -26.39 -0.51
C ILE A 9 38.93 -27.48 -1.39
N ALA A 10 39.71 -28.55 -1.53
CA ALA A 10 39.31 -29.80 -2.15
C ALA A 10 38.59 -30.67 -1.11
N GLY A 11 37.43 -31.23 -1.48
CA GLY A 11 36.63 -32.12 -0.64
C GLY A 11 36.00 -33.24 -1.47
N THR A 12 36.67 -34.38 -1.44
CA THR A 12 36.40 -35.74 -1.95
C THR A 12 34.94 -36.15 -2.21
N VAL A 13 34.70 -36.64 -3.42
CA VAL A 13 33.50 -37.40 -3.85
C VAL A 13 33.59 -38.84 -3.30
N ILE A 14 32.55 -39.28 -2.58
CA ILE A 14 32.28 -40.69 -2.32
C ILE A 14 30.89 -40.99 -2.87
N SER A 15 30.85 -41.62 -4.04
CA SER A 15 29.65 -42.22 -4.61
C SER A 15 29.32 -43.52 -3.87
N THR A 16 28.12 -43.64 -3.32
CA THR A 16 27.51 -44.93 -3.02
C THR A 16 26.12 -44.98 -3.66
N LEU A 17 25.99 -45.83 -4.68
CA LEU A 17 24.72 -46.23 -5.26
C LEU A 17 23.93 -47.04 -4.23
N ALA A 18 22.71 -46.62 -3.94
CA ALA A 18 21.67 -47.49 -3.39
C ALA A 18 20.40 -47.31 -4.24
N LEU A 19 20.08 -48.33 -5.05
CA LEU A 19 18.76 -48.49 -5.65
C LEU A 19 17.80 -48.96 -4.55
N GLY A 20 16.71 -48.22 -4.35
CA GLY A 20 15.64 -48.59 -3.42
C GLY A 20 14.34 -47.84 -3.71
N ALA A 21 13.40 -48.56 -4.31
CA ALA A 21 11.95 -48.38 -4.40
C ALA A 21 11.32 -46.98 -4.18
N SER A 22 10.57 -46.57 -5.20
CA SER A 22 9.57 -45.50 -5.19
C SER A 22 8.41 -45.78 -4.22
N THR A 23 8.16 -44.81 -3.34
CA THR A 23 6.87 -44.55 -2.70
C THR A 23 6.68 -43.02 -2.63
N PRO A 24 5.49 -42.48 -2.93
CA PRO A 24 5.26 -41.05 -2.88
C PRO A 24 5.29 -40.62 -1.41
N ALA A 25 6.22 -39.72 -1.05
CA ALA A 25 6.15 -39.09 0.26
C ALA A 25 5.00 -38.10 0.22
N LEU A 26 3.91 -38.47 0.91
CA LEU A 26 2.82 -37.59 1.28
C LEU A 26 3.40 -36.31 1.89
N GLY A 27 2.80 -35.18 1.54
CA GLY A 27 3.13 -33.89 2.13
C GLY A 27 3.09 -33.95 3.64
N SER A 28 4.16 -33.45 4.26
CA SER A 28 4.07 -32.99 5.64
C SER A 28 3.28 -31.68 5.61
N PRO A 29 2.23 -31.52 6.44
CA PRO A 29 1.60 -30.22 6.58
C PRO A 29 2.63 -29.25 7.14
N ALA A 30 2.71 -28.05 6.56
CA ALA A 30 3.34 -26.93 7.22
C ALA A 30 2.68 -26.76 8.60
N PRO A 31 3.43 -26.35 9.64
CA PRO A 31 2.80 -26.04 10.91
C PRO A 31 1.81 -24.90 10.65
N GLU A 32 0.51 -25.15 10.82
CA GLU A 32 -0.48 -24.09 10.99
C GLU A 32 0.00 -23.23 12.17
N LYS A 33 0.56 -22.05 11.86
CA LYS A 33 0.50 -20.93 12.80
C LYS A 33 -0.98 -20.61 12.92
N SER A 34 -1.59 -21.14 13.97
CA SER A 34 -2.92 -20.79 14.42
C SER A 34 -3.00 -19.28 14.63
N GLN A 35 -3.36 -18.52 13.59
CA GLN A 35 -4.07 -17.27 13.80
C GLN A 35 -5.41 -17.67 14.42
N SER A 36 -5.50 -17.56 15.75
CA SER A 36 -6.71 -17.85 16.51
C SER A 36 -7.78 -16.81 16.15
N THR A 37 -8.41 -16.99 14.99
CA THR A 37 -9.59 -16.25 14.52
C THR A 37 -10.89 -16.84 15.11
N ASP A 38 -10.79 -17.93 15.87
CA ASP A 38 -11.91 -18.72 16.39
C ASP A 38 -12.67 -18.08 17.57
N THR A 39 -12.29 -16.88 18.01
CA THR A 39 -13.06 -16.12 19.00
C THR A 39 -13.42 -14.74 18.44
N PRO A 40 -14.68 -14.51 18.03
CA PRO A 40 -15.16 -13.19 17.63
C PRO A 40 -14.85 -12.13 18.69
N ALA A 41 -14.38 -10.96 18.28
CA ALA A 41 -14.10 -9.81 19.15
C ALA A 41 -13.09 -10.06 20.28
N SER A 42 -12.06 -10.89 20.04
CA SER A 42 -11.01 -11.14 21.04
C SER A 42 -9.80 -10.21 20.93
N LEU A 43 -9.70 -9.46 19.82
CA LEU A 43 -8.66 -8.46 19.63
C LEU A 43 -8.89 -7.27 20.57
N SER A 44 -7.84 -6.87 21.26
CA SER A 44 -7.84 -5.69 22.13
C SER A 44 -6.45 -5.10 22.17
N LEU A 45 -6.38 -3.78 22.23
CA LEU A 45 -5.20 -3.03 22.64
C LEU A 45 -5.37 -2.66 24.14
N PRO A 46 -4.29 -2.50 24.93
CA PRO A 46 -2.92 -2.81 24.57
C PRO A 46 -2.66 -4.30 24.30
N LEU A 47 -1.67 -4.62 23.46
CA LEU A 47 -1.28 -5.98 23.14
C LEU A 47 -0.75 -6.71 24.40
N LYS A 48 -1.07 -8.01 24.51
CA LYS A 48 -0.67 -8.83 25.67
C LYS A 48 0.57 -9.70 25.41
N ASP A 49 0.81 -10.08 24.16
CA ASP A 49 1.93 -10.90 23.70
C ASP A 49 2.39 -10.39 22.32
N GLU A 50 3.60 -9.85 22.24
CA GLU A 50 4.16 -9.22 21.03
C GLU A 50 5.12 -10.17 20.29
N ALA A 51 4.59 -11.06 19.47
CA ALA A 51 5.41 -11.87 18.57
C ALA A 51 5.55 -11.25 17.17
N GLN A 52 4.62 -10.37 16.79
CA GLN A 52 4.50 -9.80 15.45
C GLN A 52 3.65 -8.53 15.47
N VAL A 53 4.07 -7.51 14.71
CA VAL A 53 3.32 -6.26 14.50
C VAL A 53 1.91 -6.53 13.93
N TRP A 54 0.91 -5.78 14.38
CA TRP A 54 -0.44 -5.78 13.82
C TRP A 54 -0.55 -4.87 12.60
N VAL A 55 -1.45 -5.22 11.69
CA VAL A 55 -1.71 -4.48 10.46
C VAL A 55 -3.06 -3.81 10.54
N ALA A 56 -3.07 -2.49 10.30
CA ALA A 56 -4.29 -1.71 10.18
C ALA A 56 -4.53 -1.30 8.71
N ALA A 57 -5.67 -1.70 8.15
CA ALA A 57 -6.05 -1.33 6.79
C ALA A 57 -6.70 0.06 6.74
N HIS A 58 -6.01 1.05 6.19
CA HIS A 58 -6.56 2.40 6.01
C HIS A 58 -7.73 2.37 5.03
N ARG A 59 -8.93 2.76 5.47
CA ARG A 59 -10.19 2.75 4.70
C ARG A 59 -10.57 1.39 4.09
N GLY A 60 -10.05 0.29 4.64
CA GLY A 60 -10.18 -1.06 4.11
C GLY A 60 -9.31 -1.34 2.87
N GLN A 61 -9.58 -2.43 2.15
CA GLN A 61 -8.78 -2.85 0.99
C GLN A 61 -9.17 -2.05 -0.27
N TRP A 62 -8.83 -0.77 -0.30
CA TRP A 62 -9.25 0.13 -1.37
C TRP A 62 -8.48 -0.08 -2.69
N ARG A 63 -7.33 -0.78 -2.68
CA ARG A 63 -6.62 -1.11 -3.94
C ARG A 63 -7.43 -2.03 -4.86
N ASP A 64 -8.40 -2.77 -4.31
CA ASP A 64 -9.29 -3.68 -5.07
C ASP A 64 -10.76 -3.26 -5.06
N TYR A 65 -11.17 -2.43 -4.11
CA TYR A 65 -12.57 -2.04 -3.89
C TYR A 65 -12.67 -0.53 -3.67
N PRO A 66 -13.86 0.08 -3.75
CA PRO A 66 -14.02 1.46 -3.29
C PRO A 66 -13.56 1.61 -1.84
N GLU A 67 -12.85 2.70 -1.54
CA GLU A 67 -12.53 3.06 -0.14
C GLU A 67 -13.81 3.11 0.70
N ASN A 68 -13.71 2.74 1.99
CA ASN A 68 -14.83 2.80 2.93
C ASN A 68 -16.07 1.97 2.50
N SER A 69 -15.86 0.86 1.79
CA SER A 69 -16.93 -0.04 1.33
C SER A 69 -16.97 -1.36 2.11
N LEU A 70 -18.17 -1.97 2.22
CA LEU A 70 -18.30 -3.28 2.90
C LEU A 70 -17.42 -4.37 2.29
N PRO A 71 -17.31 -4.52 0.94
CA PRO A 71 -16.38 -5.48 0.36
C PRO A 71 -14.92 -5.17 0.68
N GLY A 72 -14.53 -3.90 0.70
CA GLY A 72 -13.17 -3.48 1.09
C GLY A 72 -12.83 -3.83 2.53
N ILE A 73 -13.77 -3.63 3.47
CA ILE A 73 -13.64 -4.04 4.88
C ILE A 73 -13.46 -5.55 4.98
N LEU A 74 -14.37 -6.31 4.38
CA LEU A 74 -14.31 -7.78 4.45
C LEU A 74 -13.07 -8.34 3.76
N GLN A 75 -12.60 -7.71 2.68
CA GLN A 75 -11.38 -8.13 2.02
C GLN A 75 -10.14 -7.81 2.87
N ALA A 76 -10.06 -6.64 3.50
CA ALA A 76 -8.95 -6.32 4.39
C ALA A 76 -8.80 -7.34 5.54
N SER A 77 -9.91 -7.74 6.16
CA SER A 77 -9.91 -8.81 7.17
C SER A 77 -9.42 -10.14 6.58
N LYS A 78 -9.85 -10.51 5.37
CA LYS A 78 -9.40 -11.75 4.69
C LYS A 78 -7.92 -11.70 4.30
N ASP A 79 -7.42 -10.51 3.95
CA ASP A 79 -6.04 -10.28 3.59
C ASP A 79 -5.12 -10.19 4.81
N GLY A 80 -5.67 -10.35 6.03
CA GLY A 80 -4.91 -10.52 7.28
C GLY A 80 -4.79 -9.27 8.13
N ALA A 81 -5.58 -8.22 7.91
CA ALA A 81 -5.59 -7.06 8.78
C ALA A 81 -6.33 -7.34 10.11
N GLU A 82 -5.67 -7.07 11.23
CA GLU A 82 -6.26 -7.14 12.57
C GLU A 82 -7.15 -5.93 12.87
N VAL A 83 -6.85 -4.77 12.26
CA VAL A 83 -7.63 -3.54 12.41
C VAL A 83 -8.03 -3.01 11.04
N ILE A 84 -9.24 -2.48 10.91
CA ILE A 84 -9.70 -1.80 9.71
C ILE A 84 -10.11 -0.40 10.11
N GLU A 85 -9.41 0.59 9.59
CA GLU A 85 -9.79 1.99 9.78
C GLU A 85 -10.94 2.33 8.82
N ILE A 86 -11.92 3.04 9.35
CA ILE A 86 -13.09 3.54 8.62
C ILE A 86 -13.34 5.00 8.97
N ASP A 87 -13.73 5.76 7.96
CA ASP A 87 -14.03 7.18 8.09
C ASP A 87 -15.52 7.43 8.28
N LEU A 88 -15.87 8.35 9.18
CA LEU A 88 -17.26 8.65 9.49
C LEU A 88 -17.67 10.08 9.10
N LYS A 89 -18.89 10.19 8.55
CA LYS A 89 -19.64 11.44 8.40
C LYS A 89 -21.10 11.27 8.81
N ARG A 90 -21.72 12.37 9.20
CA ARG A 90 -23.13 12.41 9.58
C ARG A 90 -23.98 13.01 8.46
N THR A 91 -25.05 12.32 8.09
CA THR A 91 -26.04 12.79 7.12
C THR A 91 -26.92 13.90 7.71
N LYS A 92 -27.66 14.61 6.86
CA LYS A 92 -28.61 15.67 7.26
C LYS A 92 -29.65 15.21 8.28
N ASP A 93 -30.13 13.98 8.14
CA ASP A 93 -31.11 13.32 9.02
C ASP A 93 -30.46 12.52 10.16
N GLY A 94 -29.14 12.66 10.33
CA GLY A 94 -28.43 12.29 11.55
C GLY A 94 -27.83 10.88 11.58
N HIS A 95 -27.82 10.16 10.45
CA HIS A 95 -27.21 8.83 10.34
C HIS A 95 -25.70 8.90 10.13
N LEU A 96 -24.95 7.95 10.67
CA LEU A 96 -23.51 7.82 10.40
C LEU A 96 -23.29 6.96 9.16
N VAL A 97 -22.53 7.49 8.21
CA VAL A 97 -22.14 6.82 6.96
C VAL A 97 -20.62 6.76 6.84
N LEU A 98 -20.15 5.73 6.15
CA LEU A 98 -18.74 5.54 5.87
C LEU A 98 -18.33 6.46 4.71
N MET A 99 -17.58 7.52 5.01
CA MET A 99 -17.15 8.54 4.06
C MET A 99 -16.00 9.36 4.64
N HIS A 100 -14.90 9.49 3.88
CA HIS A 100 -13.78 10.33 4.27
C HIS A 100 -14.10 11.83 4.14
N ASP A 101 -14.55 12.23 2.95
CA ASP A 101 -14.67 13.62 2.54
C ASP A 101 -15.91 14.29 3.15
N ALA A 102 -15.90 15.62 3.20
CA ALA A 102 -17.09 16.39 3.56
C ALA A 102 -18.17 16.36 2.46
N THR A 103 -17.81 15.96 1.24
CA THR A 103 -18.70 15.85 0.07
C THR A 103 -18.69 14.43 -0.48
N VAL A 104 -19.72 14.08 -1.25
CA VAL A 104 -19.81 12.76 -1.91
C VAL A 104 -19.11 12.72 -3.27
N ASP A 105 -18.59 13.87 -3.73
CA ASP A 105 -18.23 14.14 -5.13
C ASP A 105 -17.12 13.22 -5.65
N ARG A 106 -16.06 13.03 -4.85
CA ARG A 106 -14.88 12.25 -5.24
C ARG A 106 -15.20 10.76 -5.31
N THR A 107 -15.80 10.20 -4.28
CA THR A 107 -15.93 8.74 -4.14
C THR A 107 -17.26 8.20 -4.65
N THR A 108 -18.16 9.05 -5.18
CA THR A 108 -19.47 8.63 -5.69
C THR A 108 -19.81 9.23 -7.04
N ASN A 109 -20.93 8.80 -7.61
CA ASN A 109 -21.55 9.41 -8.79
C ASN A 109 -22.47 10.61 -8.47
N GLY A 110 -22.53 11.05 -7.21
CA GLY A 110 -23.31 12.20 -6.76
C GLY A 110 -22.49 13.47 -6.60
N THR A 111 -23.14 14.54 -6.14
CA THR A 111 -22.46 15.77 -5.71
C THR A 111 -23.15 16.37 -4.48
N GLY A 112 -22.40 17.13 -3.69
CA GLY A 112 -22.89 17.87 -2.53
C GLY A 112 -22.28 17.40 -1.21
N ARG A 113 -22.52 18.18 -0.16
CA ARG A 113 -22.02 17.87 1.18
C ARG A 113 -22.82 16.73 1.81
N VAL A 114 -22.14 15.87 2.58
CA VAL A 114 -22.79 14.76 3.28
C VAL A 114 -23.85 15.28 4.27
N ASP A 115 -23.56 16.38 4.96
CA ASP A 115 -24.46 17.01 5.93
C ASP A 115 -25.66 17.76 5.30
N ASP A 116 -25.70 17.89 3.97
CA ASP A 116 -26.84 18.44 3.21
C ASP A 116 -27.77 17.35 2.64
N LEU A 117 -27.35 16.08 2.68
CA LEU A 117 -28.07 14.94 2.11
C LEU A 117 -28.65 14.03 3.18
N THR A 118 -29.88 13.55 2.97
CA THR A 118 -30.50 12.49 3.79
C THR A 118 -29.85 11.13 3.51
N LEU A 119 -30.01 10.17 4.43
CA LEU A 119 -29.53 8.81 4.22
C LEU A 119 -30.11 8.19 2.95
N ASP A 120 -31.40 8.39 2.68
CA ASP A 120 -32.05 7.88 1.46
C ASP A 120 -31.37 8.42 0.19
N GLN A 121 -31.07 9.73 0.15
CA GLN A 121 -30.36 10.34 -0.97
C GLN A 121 -28.94 9.78 -1.13
N ILE A 122 -28.23 9.56 -0.03
CA ILE A 122 -26.89 8.95 -0.05
C ILE A 122 -26.95 7.49 -0.52
N LYS A 123 -27.99 6.74 -0.13
CA LYS A 123 -28.21 5.34 -0.53
C LYS A 123 -28.61 5.17 -1.99
N ASP A 124 -28.99 6.24 -2.66
CA ASP A 124 -29.19 6.27 -4.12
C ASP A 124 -27.88 6.41 -4.90
N LEU A 125 -26.82 6.91 -4.27
CA LEU A 125 -25.50 7.06 -4.88
C LEU A 125 -24.77 5.72 -5.06
N ARG A 126 -23.79 5.72 -5.95
CA ARG A 126 -22.90 4.59 -6.20
C ARG A 126 -21.46 4.98 -6.04
N LEU A 127 -20.72 4.15 -5.33
CA LEU A 127 -19.30 4.33 -5.08
C LEU A 127 -18.48 4.17 -6.36
N ARG A 128 -17.41 4.93 -6.49
CA ARG A 128 -16.37 4.76 -7.51
C ARG A 128 -15.30 3.79 -7.05
N GLU A 129 -14.64 3.12 -7.98
CA GLU A 129 -13.50 2.24 -7.67
C GLU A 129 -12.37 2.99 -6.97
N GLY A 130 -11.61 2.26 -6.16
CA GLY A 130 -10.46 2.78 -5.42
C GLY A 130 -10.77 4.03 -4.61
N GLN A 131 -9.95 5.06 -4.82
CA GLN A 131 -10.10 6.36 -4.15
C GLN A 131 -10.95 7.35 -4.95
N GLY A 132 -11.54 6.92 -6.07
CA GLY A 132 -12.52 7.71 -6.80
C GLY A 132 -12.02 8.96 -7.54
N ASN A 133 -10.72 9.31 -7.53
CA ASN A 133 -10.24 10.49 -8.27
C ASN A 133 -10.32 10.29 -9.79
N GLY A 134 -10.33 11.40 -10.52
CA GLY A 134 -10.73 11.42 -11.93
C GLY A 134 -12.17 10.95 -12.11
N PRO A 135 -12.63 10.68 -13.33
CA PRO A 135 -13.90 10.00 -13.53
C PRO A 135 -13.71 8.49 -13.35
N ALA A 136 -13.18 8.06 -12.19
CA ALA A 136 -13.02 6.64 -11.84
C ALA A 136 -14.34 5.87 -12.08
N PRO A 137 -14.27 4.61 -12.56
CA PRO A 137 -15.47 3.83 -12.87
C PRO A 137 -16.45 3.76 -11.71
N VAL A 138 -17.74 3.95 -12.01
CA VAL A 138 -18.82 3.85 -11.03
C VAL A 138 -19.18 2.38 -10.86
N THR A 139 -19.16 1.90 -9.62
CA THR A 139 -19.53 0.52 -9.27
C THR A 139 -21.03 0.39 -9.03
N ASN A 140 -21.50 -0.82 -8.67
CA ASN A 140 -22.85 -1.03 -8.16
C ASN A 140 -22.95 -0.95 -6.62
N LEU A 141 -21.86 -0.63 -5.93
CA LEU A 141 -21.79 -0.58 -4.48
C LEU A 141 -22.38 0.75 -3.96
N LYS A 142 -23.01 0.70 -2.79
CA LYS A 142 -23.60 1.86 -2.11
C LYS A 142 -22.70 2.32 -0.97
N VAL A 143 -22.84 3.58 -0.58
CA VAL A 143 -22.24 4.12 0.65
C VAL A 143 -22.78 3.34 1.86
N PRO A 144 -21.94 2.70 2.69
CA PRO A 144 -22.38 1.99 3.88
C PRO A 144 -22.79 2.93 5.02
N THR A 145 -23.69 2.48 5.89
CA THR A 145 -23.85 3.08 7.22
C THR A 145 -22.87 2.44 8.21
N PHE A 146 -22.60 3.11 9.33
CA PHE A 146 -21.82 2.51 10.41
C PHE A 146 -22.47 1.22 10.95
N THR A 147 -23.79 1.20 11.12
CA THR A 147 -24.49 -0.02 11.54
C THR A 147 -24.35 -1.18 10.53
N GLU A 148 -24.31 -0.89 9.22
CA GLU A 148 -24.07 -1.92 8.21
C GLU A 148 -22.63 -2.45 8.24
N SER A 149 -21.63 -1.61 8.55
CA SER A 149 -20.26 -2.10 8.74
C SER A 149 -20.12 -2.98 9.98
N LEU A 150 -20.82 -2.65 11.08
CA LEU A 150 -20.90 -3.52 12.26
C LEU A 150 -21.51 -4.88 11.90
N ALA A 151 -22.66 -4.89 11.22
CA ALA A 151 -23.30 -6.12 10.79
C ALA A 151 -22.42 -6.95 9.83
N ALA A 152 -21.58 -6.30 9.02
CA ALA A 152 -20.66 -6.99 8.11
C ALA A 152 -19.54 -7.71 8.85
N VAL A 153 -19.00 -7.13 9.94
CA VAL A 153 -17.87 -7.70 10.69
C VAL A 153 -18.31 -8.54 11.90
N GLU A 154 -19.61 -8.68 12.16
CA GLU A 154 -20.12 -9.54 13.23
C GLU A 154 -19.60 -10.98 13.04
N GLY A 155 -18.99 -11.54 14.08
CA GLY A 155 -18.38 -12.88 14.02
C GLY A 155 -16.97 -12.92 13.43
N HIS A 156 -16.47 -11.84 12.85
CA HIS A 156 -15.08 -11.70 12.44
C HIS A 156 -14.21 -11.25 13.64
N ASN A 157 -12.96 -11.68 13.66
CA ASN A 157 -11.98 -11.26 14.67
C ASN A 157 -11.19 -10.06 14.14
N VAL A 158 -11.79 -8.87 14.20
CA VAL A 158 -11.24 -7.62 13.66
C VAL A 158 -11.67 -6.44 14.54
N LEU A 159 -10.84 -5.40 14.63
CA LEU A 159 -11.21 -4.11 15.21
C LEU A 159 -11.56 -3.10 14.12
N LEU A 160 -12.54 -2.24 14.40
CA LEU A 160 -12.85 -1.08 13.57
C LEU A 160 -12.26 0.16 14.23
N ASN A 161 -11.22 0.73 13.61
CA ASN A 161 -10.68 2.03 14.01
C ASN A 161 -11.55 3.16 13.42
N LEU A 162 -12.11 4.00 14.30
CA LEU A 162 -13.18 4.93 13.95
C LEU A 162 -12.63 6.35 13.73
N ASP A 163 -12.09 6.63 12.55
CA ASP A 163 -11.60 7.97 12.22
C ASP A 163 -12.74 8.94 11.86
N LYS A 164 -12.48 10.24 12.06
CA LYS A 164 -13.46 11.34 11.85
C LYS A 164 -14.76 11.15 12.64
N GLY A 165 -14.76 10.24 13.61
CA GLY A 165 -15.88 9.89 14.47
C GLY A 165 -15.89 10.61 15.82
N TRP A 166 -14.81 11.28 16.22
CA TRP A 166 -14.69 11.88 17.57
C TRP A 166 -15.82 12.86 17.91
N GLU A 167 -16.24 13.70 16.96
CA GLU A 167 -17.37 14.62 17.12
C GLU A 167 -18.71 13.90 17.32
N TYR A 168 -18.80 12.63 16.91
CA TYR A 168 -20.00 11.80 16.97
C TYR A 168 -19.85 10.65 17.99
N ARG A 169 -18.84 10.68 18.87
CA ARG A 169 -18.48 9.56 19.76
C ARG A 169 -19.62 9.06 20.65
N GLU A 170 -20.48 9.94 21.13
CA GLU A 170 -21.66 9.54 21.91
C GLU A 170 -22.66 8.75 21.06
N GLN A 171 -22.89 9.17 19.81
CA GLN A 171 -23.74 8.44 18.88
C GLN A 171 -23.12 7.08 18.51
N LEU A 172 -21.80 7.04 18.27
CA LEU A 172 -21.07 5.80 18.02
C LEU A 172 -21.20 4.81 19.19
N MET A 173 -21.04 5.27 20.43
CA MET A 173 -21.25 4.43 21.62
C MET A 173 -22.68 3.87 21.67
N VAL A 174 -23.69 4.70 21.42
CA VAL A 174 -25.09 4.22 21.38
C VAL A 174 -25.31 3.17 20.28
N GLU A 175 -24.76 3.38 19.09
CA GLU A 175 -24.89 2.41 17.98
C GLU A 175 -24.14 1.10 18.26
N LEU A 176 -22.93 1.17 18.85
CA LEU A 176 -22.15 0.01 19.28
C LEU A 176 -22.85 -0.78 20.40
N GLU A 177 -23.39 -0.10 21.40
CA GLU A 177 -24.16 -0.73 22.49
C GLU A 177 -25.42 -1.41 21.98
N ALA A 178 -26.14 -0.75 21.07
CA ALA A 178 -27.34 -1.31 20.45
C ALA A 178 -27.05 -2.57 19.62
N ALA A 179 -25.88 -2.63 18.97
CA ALA A 179 -25.40 -3.80 18.26
C ALA A 179 -24.80 -4.88 19.19
N GLY A 180 -24.49 -4.56 20.45
CA GLY A 180 -23.74 -5.45 21.33
C GLY A 180 -22.27 -5.62 20.93
N MET A 181 -21.72 -4.63 20.21
CA MET A 181 -20.41 -4.70 19.54
C MET A 181 -19.40 -3.66 20.06
N VAL A 182 -19.55 -3.16 21.29
CA VAL A 182 -18.62 -2.19 21.89
C VAL A 182 -17.15 -2.62 21.76
N ASP A 183 -16.88 -3.91 21.95
CA ASP A 183 -15.51 -4.45 21.92
C ASP A 183 -14.89 -4.46 20.49
N TYR A 184 -15.68 -4.21 19.44
CA TYR A 184 -15.19 -4.04 18.06
C TYR A 184 -14.68 -2.61 17.79
N GLY A 185 -15.09 -1.62 18.56
CA GLY A 185 -14.80 -0.21 18.28
C GLY A 185 -13.50 0.27 18.93
N LEU A 186 -12.58 0.78 18.11
CA LEU A 186 -11.41 1.55 18.54
C LEU A 186 -11.64 3.03 18.19
N PHE A 187 -12.03 3.83 19.18
CA PHE A 187 -12.23 5.26 19.01
C PHE A 187 -10.90 5.95 18.73
N LYS A 188 -10.91 6.95 17.84
CA LYS A 188 -9.70 7.69 17.45
C LYS A 188 -9.95 9.19 17.49
N GLY A 189 -8.93 9.94 17.93
CA GLY A 189 -8.97 11.39 17.86
C GLY A 189 -7.79 12.10 18.52
N ALA A 190 -7.77 13.42 18.37
CA ALA A 190 -6.82 14.34 19.01
C ALA A 190 -7.53 15.43 19.84
N PRO A 191 -8.52 15.10 20.70
CA PRO A 191 -9.02 16.06 21.69
C PRO A 191 -7.89 16.46 22.65
N ASN A 192 -8.09 17.48 23.48
CA ASN A 192 -7.16 17.67 24.60
C ASN A 192 -7.22 16.46 25.58
N ALA A 193 -6.17 16.28 26.36
CA ALA A 193 -6.06 15.14 27.26
C ALA A 193 -7.16 15.08 28.33
N GLU A 194 -7.69 16.22 28.80
CA GLU A 194 -8.80 16.27 29.76
C GLU A 194 -10.07 15.62 29.17
N GLU A 195 -10.47 16.03 27.98
CA GLU A 195 -11.64 15.48 27.26
C GLU A 195 -11.46 13.99 26.94
N ALA A 196 -10.25 13.57 26.55
CA ALA A 196 -9.94 12.15 26.35
C ALA A 196 -10.06 11.34 27.65
N ASN A 197 -9.55 11.85 28.78
CA ASN A 197 -9.68 11.21 30.07
C ASN A 197 -11.14 11.10 30.52
N GLU A 198 -11.94 12.16 30.32
CA GLU A 198 -13.38 12.13 30.62
C GLU A 198 -14.11 11.05 29.82
N PHE A 199 -13.79 10.90 28.53
CA PHE A 199 -14.36 9.86 27.68
C PHE A 199 -14.00 8.45 28.17
N MET A 200 -12.71 8.18 28.41
CA MET A 200 -12.26 6.87 28.90
C MET A 200 -12.85 6.51 30.28
N ALA A 201 -13.01 7.52 31.16
CA ALA A 201 -13.66 7.33 32.46
C ALA A 201 -15.16 7.02 32.33
N ALA A 202 -15.84 7.66 31.38
CA ALA A 202 -17.27 7.45 31.13
C ALA A 202 -17.55 6.09 30.46
N TYR A 203 -16.66 5.63 29.57
CA TYR A 203 -16.83 4.42 28.77
C TYR A 203 -15.64 3.47 28.91
N PRO A 204 -15.41 2.85 30.08
CA PRO A 204 -14.22 2.02 30.34
C PRO A 204 -14.14 0.70 29.55
N ARG A 205 -15.16 0.38 28.74
CA ARG A 205 -15.14 -0.75 27.80
C ARG A 205 -14.79 -0.34 26.37
N ALA A 206 -14.90 0.95 26.05
CA ALA A 206 -14.58 1.43 24.72
C ALA A 206 -13.05 1.54 24.61
N GLN A 207 -12.49 0.96 23.56
CA GLN A 207 -11.07 1.14 23.28
C GLN A 207 -10.84 2.53 22.69
N TYR A 208 -9.76 3.19 23.08
CA TYR A 208 -9.42 4.53 22.63
C TYR A 208 -7.96 4.66 22.22
N MET A 209 -7.74 5.16 21.02
CA MET A 209 -6.44 5.55 20.49
C MET A 209 -6.35 7.07 20.36
N HIS A 210 -5.28 7.65 20.90
CA HIS A 210 -5.03 9.08 20.83
C HIS A 210 -3.98 9.40 19.77
N ILE A 211 -4.19 10.45 18.99
CA ILE A 211 -3.26 10.87 17.94
C ILE A 211 -2.32 11.95 18.46
N ILE A 212 -1.02 11.72 18.33
CA ILE A 212 0.04 12.66 18.62
C ILE A 212 0.74 13.08 17.31
N ASN A 213 0.69 14.38 17.04
CA ASN A 213 1.52 15.07 16.03
C ASN A 213 2.14 16.33 16.68
N ASP A 214 2.74 17.21 15.87
CA ASP A 214 3.36 18.47 16.33
C ASP A 214 2.50 19.31 17.29
N LYS A 215 1.16 19.21 17.18
CA LYS A 215 0.21 19.96 18.02
C LYS A 215 -0.13 19.28 19.34
N GLN A 216 0.11 17.98 19.47
CA GLN A 216 -0.29 17.11 20.60
C GLN A 216 0.93 16.51 21.32
N VAL A 217 2.15 16.94 21.00
CA VAL A 217 3.38 16.34 21.55
C VAL A 217 3.43 16.35 23.08
N ASP A 218 2.83 17.36 23.71
CA ASP A 218 2.81 17.51 25.16
C ASP A 218 1.75 16.61 25.85
N ASP A 219 0.75 16.10 25.11
CA ASP A 219 -0.42 15.38 25.64
C ASP A 219 -0.01 14.07 26.34
N LEU A 220 1.07 13.40 25.90
CA LEU A 220 1.58 12.16 26.50
C LEU A 220 1.89 12.30 28.01
N ALA A 221 2.34 13.48 28.42
CA ALA A 221 2.64 13.78 29.82
C ALA A 221 1.38 14.04 30.66
N GLU A 222 0.27 14.42 30.02
CA GLU A 222 -0.99 14.75 30.67
C GLU A 222 -1.84 13.51 30.99
N PHE A 223 -1.67 12.41 30.25
CA PHE A 223 -2.28 11.10 30.56
C PHE A 223 -1.69 10.47 31.83
N THR A 224 -2.31 10.83 32.96
CA THR A 224 -1.90 10.41 34.31
C THR A 224 -2.95 9.56 35.04
N THR A 225 -4.21 9.56 34.58
CA THR A 225 -5.33 8.86 35.23
C THR A 225 -5.81 7.68 34.38
N HIS A 226 -6.17 7.95 33.12
CA HIS A 226 -6.48 6.94 32.13
C HIS A 226 -5.47 7.05 30.99
N MET A 227 -4.87 5.94 30.60
CA MET A 227 -3.98 5.86 29.45
C MET A 227 -4.82 5.38 28.25
N PRO A 228 -4.69 6.01 27.07
CA PRO A 228 -5.21 5.44 25.82
C PRO A 228 -4.68 4.03 25.60
N ASP A 229 -5.45 3.17 24.94
CA ASP A 229 -5.05 1.79 24.64
C ASP A 229 -3.97 1.72 23.55
N ALA A 230 -3.87 2.77 22.72
CA ALA A 230 -2.76 2.99 21.80
C ALA A 230 -2.51 4.50 21.60
N ILE A 231 -1.31 4.86 21.20
CA ILE A 231 -0.97 6.19 20.71
C ILE A 231 -0.54 6.09 19.26
N GLU A 232 -1.27 6.79 18.38
CA GLU A 232 -0.84 7.01 17.00
C GLU A 232 0.14 8.16 16.96
N VAL A 233 1.38 7.90 16.55
CA VAL A 233 2.40 8.94 16.37
C VAL A 233 2.52 9.26 14.88
N ALA A 234 2.15 10.48 14.51
CA ALA A 234 2.28 11.00 13.15
C ALA A 234 3.38 12.07 13.08
N PHE A 235 4.32 11.89 12.15
CA PHE A 235 5.45 12.79 11.95
C PHE A 235 5.77 12.93 10.46
N ASN A 236 6.30 14.08 10.06
CA ASN A 236 6.66 14.38 8.67
C ASN A 236 8.17 14.35 8.45
N THR A 237 8.97 14.47 9.51
CA THR A 237 10.43 14.32 9.47
C THR A 237 10.96 13.69 10.75
N MET A 238 12.17 13.12 10.66
CA MET A 238 12.90 12.64 11.84
C MET A 238 13.48 13.77 12.71
N ASP A 239 13.23 15.05 12.39
CA ASP A 239 13.54 16.17 13.27
C ASP A 239 12.37 16.49 14.23
N ASP A 240 11.18 15.93 13.98
CA ASP A 240 10.00 16.13 14.82
C ASP A 240 10.23 15.50 16.21
N THR A 241 9.71 16.14 17.25
CA THR A 241 9.95 15.70 18.64
C THR A 241 9.35 14.32 18.91
N GLN A 242 8.15 14.08 18.40
CA GLN A 242 7.44 12.81 18.53
C GLN A 242 8.06 11.67 17.71
N ALA A 243 8.95 11.99 16.75
CA ALA A 243 9.69 10.99 15.97
C ALA A 243 10.99 10.54 16.65
N GLN A 244 11.42 11.20 17.74
CA GLN A 244 12.69 10.87 18.40
C GLN A 244 12.60 9.54 19.15
N PRO A 245 13.69 8.72 19.16
CA PRO A 245 13.69 7.42 19.83
C PRO A 245 13.29 7.48 21.31
N GLU A 246 13.67 8.54 22.03
CA GLU A 246 13.27 8.71 23.43
C GLU A 246 11.77 8.97 23.62
N TYR A 247 11.11 9.58 22.64
CA TYR A 247 9.67 9.83 22.68
C TYR A 247 8.90 8.55 22.39
N LEU A 248 9.29 7.82 21.34
CA LEU A 248 8.70 6.54 20.97
C LEU A 248 8.83 5.52 22.12
N ALA A 249 10.02 5.40 22.71
CA ALA A 249 10.22 4.54 23.88
C ALA A 249 9.40 4.98 25.11
N ALA A 250 9.08 6.27 25.25
CA ALA A 250 8.22 6.77 26.31
C ALA A 250 6.74 6.44 26.07
N VAL A 251 6.32 6.32 24.81
CA VAL A 251 5.00 5.81 24.43
C VAL A 251 4.91 4.31 24.73
N GLU A 252 5.83 3.50 24.19
CA GLU A 252 5.87 2.04 24.38
C GLU A 252 5.91 1.64 25.87
N ALA A 253 6.59 2.43 26.70
CA ALA A 253 6.62 2.18 28.15
C ALA A 253 5.26 2.34 28.85
N LYS A 254 4.26 2.91 28.17
CA LYS A 254 2.92 3.20 28.71
C LYS A 254 1.81 2.45 27.98
N THR A 255 1.90 2.29 26.66
CA THR A 255 0.87 1.66 25.82
C THR A 255 1.40 1.34 24.42
N ASP A 256 0.58 0.67 23.60
CA ASP A 256 0.93 0.32 22.22
C ASP A 256 1.24 1.56 21.35
N LEU A 257 2.31 1.45 20.56
CA LEU A 257 2.74 2.43 19.58
C LEU A 257 2.15 2.09 18.20
N TRP A 258 1.32 2.99 17.69
CA TRP A 258 0.77 2.92 16.34
C TRP A 258 1.51 3.87 15.41
N LEU A 259 2.10 3.34 14.34
CA LEU A 259 2.75 4.12 13.29
C LEU A 259 2.02 3.95 11.95
N ASN A 260 2.21 4.91 11.05
CA ASN A 260 1.59 4.94 9.74
C ASN A 260 2.63 4.68 8.64
N SER A 261 2.24 4.07 7.52
CA SER A 261 3.10 3.84 6.35
C SER A 261 2.50 4.36 5.03
N MET A 262 1.40 5.12 5.06
CA MET A 262 0.68 5.44 3.82
C MET A 262 1.40 6.50 2.97
N TRP A 263 1.96 7.56 3.58
CA TRP A 263 2.66 8.65 2.86
C TRP A 263 3.56 9.50 3.77
N ASN A 264 4.43 10.32 3.16
CA ASN A 264 5.53 11.00 3.84
C ASN A 264 5.11 11.90 5.01
N SER A 265 3.98 12.61 4.90
CA SER A 265 3.58 13.59 5.92
C SER A 265 3.12 12.97 7.25
N VAL A 266 2.97 11.65 7.31
CA VAL A 266 2.54 10.92 8.52
C VAL A 266 3.53 9.84 8.94
N SER A 267 4.58 9.61 8.16
CA SER A 267 5.56 8.56 8.41
C SER A 267 7.01 8.97 8.15
N GLY A 268 7.31 10.27 7.93
CA GLY A 268 8.68 10.75 7.76
C GLY A 268 9.51 10.14 6.63
N GLY A 269 8.88 9.48 5.65
CA GLY A 269 9.56 8.75 4.56
C GLY A 269 9.49 7.22 4.66
N TYR A 270 9.00 6.67 5.77
CA TYR A 270 8.82 5.24 5.96
C TYR A 270 7.46 4.80 5.43
N THR A 271 7.38 4.51 4.15
CA THR A 271 6.09 4.30 3.46
C THR A 271 5.93 2.88 2.90
N ASP A 272 4.73 2.55 2.46
CA ASP A 272 4.42 1.33 1.73
C ASP A 272 5.30 1.23 0.47
N GLU A 273 5.38 2.29 -0.32
CA GLU A 273 6.18 2.29 -1.56
C GLU A 273 7.70 2.21 -1.30
N ALA A 274 8.19 2.81 -0.21
CA ALA A 274 9.58 2.61 0.22
C ALA A 274 9.83 1.14 0.57
N SER A 275 8.89 0.51 1.27
CA SER A 275 8.95 -0.91 1.68
C SER A 275 8.99 -1.88 0.50
N LEU A 276 8.29 -1.55 -0.60
CA LEU A 276 8.31 -2.36 -1.82
C LEU A 276 9.65 -2.33 -2.56
N ARG A 277 10.50 -1.34 -2.26
CA ARG A 277 11.87 -1.27 -2.81
C ARG A 277 12.88 -1.92 -1.89
N ASP A 278 12.74 -1.68 -0.60
CA ASP A 278 13.52 -2.28 0.45
C ASP A 278 12.73 -2.16 1.77
N PRO A 279 12.32 -3.26 2.42
CA PRO A 279 11.59 -3.21 3.68
C PRO A 279 12.29 -2.39 4.78
N ASP A 280 13.62 -2.32 4.77
CA ASP A 280 14.42 -1.51 5.70
C ASP A 280 14.23 0.01 5.50
N LEU A 281 13.60 0.43 4.40
CA LEU A 281 13.25 1.83 4.14
C LEU A 281 11.81 2.17 4.56
N GLY A 282 11.02 1.20 5.02
CA GLY A 282 9.61 1.40 5.39
C GLY A 282 9.16 0.52 6.55
N TRP A 283 8.42 -0.56 6.30
CA TRP A 283 7.79 -1.37 7.35
C TRP A 283 8.78 -1.92 8.38
N GLN A 284 9.94 -2.44 7.95
CA GLN A 284 10.94 -2.95 8.90
C GLN A 284 11.52 -1.81 9.75
N ALA A 285 11.74 -0.63 9.16
CA ALA A 285 12.19 0.54 9.92
C ALA A 285 11.15 0.99 10.96
N LEU A 286 9.85 0.96 10.63
CA LEU A 286 8.78 1.28 11.58
C LEU A 286 8.73 0.25 12.72
N VAL A 287 8.92 -1.04 12.43
CA VAL A 287 9.01 -2.08 13.47
C VAL A 287 10.26 -1.90 14.33
N ASP A 288 11.41 -1.56 13.73
CA ASP A 288 12.64 -1.28 14.48
C ASP A 288 12.52 -0.02 15.36
N MET A 289 11.57 0.87 15.05
CA MET A 289 11.18 2.02 15.88
C MET A 289 10.25 1.66 17.04
N GLY A 290 9.78 0.41 17.14
CA GLY A 290 8.90 -0.06 18.19
C GLY A 290 7.41 -0.10 17.81
N ALA A 291 7.06 -0.06 16.53
CA ALA A 291 5.65 -0.13 16.15
C ALA A 291 5.00 -1.46 16.55
N ASP A 292 3.93 -1.36 17.35
CA ASP A 292 3.03 -2.47 17.68
C ASP A 292 1.95 -2.64 16.60
N VAL A 293 1.53 -1.52 16.00
CA VAL A 293 0.59 -1.49 14.88
C VAL A 293 1.15 -0.61 13.76
N VAL A 294 1.07 -1.10 12.53
CA VAL A 294 1.36 -0.31 11.32
C VAL A 294 0.09 -0.17 10.48
N GLN A 295 -0.34 1.07 10.26
CA GLN A 295 -1.43 1.40 9.34
C GLN A 295 -0.93 1.61 7.91
N THR A 296 -1.50 0.87 6.97
CA THR A 296 -1.03 0.73 5.59
C THR A 296 -2.18 0.87 4.58
N ASP A 297 -1.83 1.27 3.35
CA ASP A 297 -2.66 1.19 2.16
C ASP A 297 -2.43 -0.11 1.35
N ASP A 298 -1.43 -0.93 1.71
CA ASP A 298 -1.08 -2.19 1.03
C ASP A 298 -1.06 -3.39 1.98
N VAL A 299 -2.26 -3.76 2.45
CA VAL A 299 -2.51 -4.86 3.39
C VAL A 299 -1.88 -6.17 2.92
N ARG A 300 -1.92 -6.46 1.62
CA ARG A 300 -1.37 -7.73 1.09
C ARG A 300 0.14 -7.75 1.15
N MET A 301 0.79 -6.66 0.76
CA MET A 301 2.24 -6.66 0.70
C MET A 301 2.88 -6.61 2.08
N ILE A 302 2.32 -5.85 3.04
CA ILE A 302 2.83 -5.90 4.42
C ILE A 302 2.64 -7.29 5.05
N ASN A 303 1.52 -7.98 4.76
CA ASN A 303 1.30 -9.33 5.24
C ASN A 303 2.20 -10.36 4.56
N ALA A 304 2.48 -10.20 3.26
CA ALA A 304 3.47 -11.03 2.58
C ALA A 304 4.87 -10.85 3.21
N TRP A 305 5.28 -9.60 3.49
CA TRP A 305 6.53 -9.31 4.19
C TRP A 305 6.57 -9.94 5.60
N ARG A 306 5.49 -9.84 6.37
CA ARG A 306 5.31 -10.52 7.68
C ARG A 306 5.45 -12.04 7.61
N GLU A 307 5.23 -12.63 6.43
CA GLU A 307 5.36 -14.06 6.13
C GLU A 307 6.72 -14.42 5.48
N ASP A 308 7.72 -13.55 5.59
CA ASP A 308 9.07 -13.71 5.03
C ASP A 308 9.10 -13.80 3.49
N VAL A 309 8.09 -13.25 2.81
CA VAL A 309 8.09 -13.13 1.34
C VAL A 309 8.94 -11.94 0.91
N ASP A 310 9.80 -12.14 -0.08
CA ASP A 310 10.54 -11.05 -0.73
C ASP A 310 9.60 -10.17 -1.56
N VAL A 311 9.11 -9.10 -0.94
CA VAL A 311 8.20 -8.13 -1.55
C VAL A 311 8.84 -7.32 -2.69
N THR A 312 10.17 -7.20 -2.71
CA THR A 312 10.90 -6.43 -3.74
C THR A 312 10.88 -7.14 -5.10
N ALA A 313 10.74 -8.47 -5.08
CA ALA A 313 10.68 -9.32 -6.25
C ALA A 313 9.25 -9.75 -6.61
N VAL A 314 8.21 -9.22 -5.97
CA VAL A 314 6.82 -9.58 -6.28
C VAL A 314 6.51 -9.29 -7.75
N GLY A 315 5.89 -10.26 -8.40
CA GLY A 315 5.59 -10.23 -9.83
C GLY A 315 6.80 -10.49 -10.75
N MET A 316 8.01 -10.66 -10.20
CA MET A 316 9.20 -11.04 -10.98
C MET A 316 9.36 -12.56 -11.06
N LYS A 317 9.81 -13.03 -12.21
CA LYS A 317 10.31 -14.38 -12.42
C LYS A 317 11.84 -14.37 -12.25
N PRO A 318 12.49 -15.54 -12.03
CA PRO A 318 13.95 -15.60 -11.96
C PRO A 318 14.69 -15.02 -13.19
N SER A 319 14.04 -14.96 -14.34
CA SER A 319 14.57 -14.41 -15.59
C SER A 319 14.03 -13.02 -15.92
N SER A 320 13.34 -12.35 -14.99
CA SER A 320 12.80 -11.02 -15.21
C SER A 320 13.88 -9.97 -15.10
N VAL A 321 13.81 -8.95 -15.96
CA VAL A 321 14.61 -7.74 -15.85
C VAL A 321 13.66 -6.60 -15.54
N ARG A 322 13.89 -5.87 -14.44
CA ARG A 322 13.12 -4.67 -14.09
C ARG A 322 14.06 -3.48 -14.07
N VAL A 323 13.65 -2.40 -14.72
CA VAL A 323 14.39 -1.14 -14.80
C VAL A 323 13.46 -0.02 -14.35
N GLN A 324 13.93 0.76 -13.39
CA GLN A 324 13.19 1.89 -12.85
C GLN A 324 13.11 3.03 -13.87
N ALA A 325 12.02 3.78 -13.86
CA ALA A 325 11.77 4.84 -14.83
C ALA A 325 12.73 6.02 -14.65
N GLU A 326 13.09 6.34 -13.40
CA GLU A 326 14.09 7.38 -13.10
C GLU A 326 15.49 7.00 -13.59
N ASP A 327 15.73 5.73 -13.95
CA ASP A 327 16.97 5.25 -14.58
C ASP A 327 17.01 5.44 -16.11
N PHE A 328 16.19 6.34 -16.64
CA PHE A 328 16.23 6.73 -18.04
C PHE A 328 17.63 7.21 -18.51
N LEU A 329 17.85 7.03 -19.81
CA LEU A 329 19.05 7.43 -20.52
C LEU A 329 19.13 8.96 -20.60
N ASP A 330 20.01 9.56 -19.80
CA ASP A 330 20.23 11.02 -19.74
C ASP A 330 21.08 11.51 -20.93
N ASP A 331 20.48 11.43 -22.11
CA ASP A 331 20.99 11.92 -23.39
C ASP A 331 19.84 12.69 -24.08
N PRO A 332 20.03 13.96 -24.49
CA PRO A 332 18.98 14.78 -25.13
C PRO A 332 18.32 14.17 -26.37
N ASP A 333 18.95 13.19 -27.02
CA ASP A 333 18.35 12.45 -28.14
C ASP A 333 17.36 11.35 -27.68
N HIS A 334 17.25 11.11 -26.38
CA HIS A 334 16.59 9.95 -25.77
C HIS A 334 15.49 10.28 -24.76
N TYR A 335 15.16 11.54 -24.60
CA TYR A 335 13.97 12.00 -23.88
C TYR A 335 13.37 13.23 -24.54
N ALA A 336 12.10 13.51 -24.25
CA ALA A 336 11.50 14.81 -24.47
C ALA A 336 10.51 15.09 -23.35
N ASP A 337 10.60 16.31 -22.80
CA ASP A 337 9.68 16.86 -21.82
C ASP A 337 9.19 18.20 -22.37
N SER A 338 7.88 18.38 -22.33
CA SER A 338 7.22 19.59 -22.82
C SER A 338 7.33 20.75 -21.82
N ASN A 339 7.69 20.45 -20.57
CA ASN A 339 7.99 21.41 -19.51
C ASN A 339 9.46 21.28 -19.08
N ASP A 340 10.27 22.31 -19.30
CA ASP A 340 11.71 22.27 -19.00
C ASP A 340 12.06 22.35 -17.50
N ARG A 341 11.05 22.28 -16.62
CA ARG A 341 11.19 22.29 -15.17
C ARG A 341 10.76 20.96 -14.59
N ASN A 342 11.65 20.38 -13.79
CA ASN A 342 11.28 19.27 -12.92
C ASN A 342 10.30 19.77 -11.83
N GLU A 343 9.00 19.52 -12.02
CA GLU A 343 7.89 19.91 -11.18
C GLU A 343 7.45 18.76 -10.26
N CYS A 344 8.33 18.27 -9.39
CA CYS A 344 7.92 17.37 -8.31
C CYS A 344 7.00 18.08 -7.30
N ALA A 345 5.69 18.18 -7.59
CA ALA A 345 4.74 18.93 -6.75
C ALA A 345 4.49 18.30 -5.37
N ALA A 346 4.98 17.07 -5.14
CA ALA A 346 4.82 16.33 -3.89
C ALA A 346 6.10 15.60 -3.42
N GLY A 347 7.26 15.84 -4.06
CA GLY A 347 8.45 14.99 -3.89
C GLY A 347 9.78 15.74 -3.89
N LYS A 348 10.83 15.09 -3.37
CA LYS A 348 12.21 15.49 -3.62
C LYS A 348 12.61 14.98 -5.00
N ALA A 349 13.24 15.82 -5.83
CA ALA A 349 13.86 15.34 -7.06
C ALA A 349 14.93 14.31 -6.71
N ILE A 350 14.84 13.09 -7.28
CA ILE A 350 15.78 12.00 -6.98
C ILE A 350 17.05 12.12 -7.85
N ARG A 351 16.94 12.79 -9.01
CA ARG A 351 18.07 13.23 -9.84
C ARG A 351 18.32 14.74 -9.67
N ASN A 352 19.39 15.23 -10.30
CA ASN A 352 19.77 16.64 -10.34
C ASN A 352 18.53 17.53 -10.60
N LEU A 353 18.43 18.68 -9.93
CA LEU A 353 17.36 19.69 -10.11
C LEU A 353 17.20 20.24 -11.54
N ARG A 354 18.06 19.81 -12.47
CA ARG A 354 18.00 20.09 -13.91
C ARG A 354 17.61 18.85 -14.73
N SER A 355 17.03 17.84 -14.09
CA SER A 355 16.53 16.64 -14.77
C SER A 355 15.56 17.08 -15.85
N PRO A 356 15.74 16.62 -17.09
CA PRO A 356 14.92 17.00 -18.23
C PRO A 356 13.63 16.18 -18.33
N VAL A 357 13.38 15.31 -17.36
CA VAL A 357 12.11 14.63 -17.10
C VAL A 357 11.83 14.76 -15.59
N ASP A 358 10.55 14.75 -15.23
CA ASP A 358 10.02 14.87 -13.87
C ASP A 358 10.30 13.61 -13.00
N ALA A 359 11.58 13.32 -12.73
CA ALA A 359 12.01 12.20 -11.88
C ALA A 359 11.89 12.55 -10.39
N CYS A 360 10.93 11.93 -9.70
CA CYS A 360 10.44 12.35 -8.38
C CYS A 360 10.30 11.19 -7.39
N ASP A 361 10.57 11.49 -6.12
CA ASP A 361 10.20 10.64 -4.99
C ASP A 361 8.75 10.95 -4.60
N LEU A 362 7.84 10.06 -4.98
CA LEU A 362 6.44 10.11 -4.59
C LEU A 362 6.20 9.13 -3.44
N ASP A 363 6.37 9.63 -2.23
CA ASP A 363 6.11 8.86 -1.01
C ASP A 363 6.86 7.51 -0.99
N GLY A 364 8.12 7.49 -1.41
CA GLY A 364 8.98 6.29 -1.47
C GLY A 364 9.05 5.63 -2.85
N ALA A 365 8.04 5.83 -3.71
CA ALA A 365 8.07 5.38 -5.10
C ALA A 365 8.97 6.33 -5.90
N HIS A 366 9.95 5.76 -6.61
CA HIS A 366 10.79 6.53 -7.51
C HIS A 366 10.19 6.48 -8.90
N ILE A 367 9.71 7.62 -9.39
CA ILE A 367 8.89 7.66 -10.60
C ILE A 367 9.36 8.74 -11.57
N VAL A 368 8.97 8.61 -12.83
CA VAL A 368 8.84 9.74 -13.76
C VAL A 368 7.37 10.17 -13.73
N GLN A 369 7.09 11.39 -13.26
CA GLN A 369 5.75 11.93 -13.05
C GLN A 369 5.36 12.94 -14.16
N TYR A 370 4.12 13.42 -14.14
CA TYR A 370 3.58 14.48 -15.01
C TYR A 370 3.83 14.25 -16.50
N ILE A 371 3.84 12.99 -16.92
CA ILE A 371 4.09 12.64 -18.31
C ILE A 371 2.92 13.16 -19.16
N ARG A 372 3.23 14.02 -20.12
CA ARG A 372 2.27 14.70 -21.01
C ARG A 372 2.33 14.17 -22.44
N GLU A 373 1.40 14.63 -23.26
CA GLU A 373 1.28 14.25 -24.66
C GLU A 373 2.53 14.62 -25.45
N GLY A 374 3.10 13.63 -26.14
CA GLY A 374 4.30 13.80 -26.96
C GLY A 374 5.61 13.63 -26.20
N GLU A 375 5.56 13.46 -24.88
CA GLU A 375 6.72 13.17 -24.06
C GLU A 375 7.14 11.71 -24.22
N PHE A 376 8.45 11.49 -24.08
CA PHE A 376 9.03 10.16 -24.15
C PHE A 376 10.30 10.10 -23.32
N PHE A 377 10.68 8.88 -22.93
CA PHE A 377 11.99 8.61 -22.37
C PHE A 377 12.46 7.21 -22.79
N THR A 378 13.77 7.02 -22.81
CA THR A 378 14.40 5.75 -23.20
C THR A 378 15.04 5.09 -21.99
N LEU A 379 14.77 3.80 -21.80
CA LEU A 379 15.43 2.96 -20.80
C LEU A 379 16.50 2.09 -21.47
N GLU A 380 17.66 1.96 -20.83
CA GLU A 380 18.68 0.99 -21.21
C GLU A 380 18.47 -0.32 -20.45
N VAL A 381 18.30 -1.41 -21.16
CA VAL A 381 17.96 -2.72 -20.59
C VAL A 381 18.99 -3.75 -21.03
N GLU A 382 19.64 -4.41 -20.07
CA GLU A 382 20.56 -5.51 -20.34
C GLU A 382 19.81 -6.84 -20.41
N VAL A 383 19.84 -7.48 -21.58
CA VAL A 383 19.22 -8.78 -21.82
C VAL A 383 20.29 -9.87 -21.83
N ASP A 384 20.25 -10.77 -20.85
CA ASP A 384 21.25 -11.81 -20.66
C ASP A 384 21.14 -12.95 -21.70
N GLN A 385 19.94 -13.18 -22.22
CA GLN A 385 19.59 -14.29 -23.11
C GLN A 385 18.63 -13.86 -24.23
N PRO A 386 18.84 -14.31 -25.48
CA PRO A 386 17.90 -13.98 -26.54
C PRO A 386 16.56 -14.68 -26.30
N GLY A 387 15.45 -14.04 -26.67
CA GLY A 387 14.13 -14.61 -26.46
C GLY A 387 12.97 -13.68 -26.79
N THR A 388 11.77 -14.16 -26.48
CA THR A 388 10.56 -13.33 -26.48
C THR A 388 10.26 -12.92 -25.04
N TYR A 389 10.16 -11.63 -24.82
CA TYR A 389 9.88 -11.01 -23.54
C TYR A 389 8.49 -10.41 -23.56
N ASN A 390 7.72 -10.63 -22.51
CA ASN A 390 6.51 -9.88 -22.25
C ASN A 390 6.94 -8.63 -21.48
N LEU A 391 6.60 -7.47 -22.01
CA LEU A 391 6.88 -6.20 -21.35
C LEU A 391 5.65 -5.79 -20.54
N SER A 392 5.89 -5.21 -19.37
CA SER A 392 4.84 -4.61 -18.55
C SER A 392 5.38 -3.37 -17.86
N ILE A 393 4.53 -2.37 -17.64
CA ILE A 393 4.89 -1.18 -16.85
C ILE A 393 4.06 -1.09 -15.60
N ARG A 394 4.67 -0.60 -14.52
CA ARG A 394 3.95 -0.10 -13.36
C ARG A 394 3.75 1.40 -13.50
N HIS A 395 2.51 1.85 -13.41
CA HIS A 395 2.14 3.24 -13.66
C HIS A 395 0.93 3.65 -12.80
N SER A 396 0.69 4.96 -12.70
CA SER A 396 -0.50 5.54 -12.09
C SER A 396 -1.01 6.69 -12.93
N ALA A 397 -2.33 6.84 -13.03
CA ALA A 397 -2.98 7.96 -13.69
C ALA A 397 -4.27 8.35 -12.95
N ASP A 398 -4.55 9.64 -12.80
CA ASP A 398 -5.76 10.11 -12.11
C ASP A 398 -6.81 10.72 -13.06
N THR A 399 -6.68 10.49 -14.37
CA THR A 399 -7.63 10.92 -15.40
C THR A 399 -8.11 9.76 -16.27
N GLU A 400 -9.25 9.93 -16.94
CA GLU A 400 -9.81 8.93 -17.88
C GLU A 400 -9.95 9.54 -19.29
N PRO A 401 -9.44 8.86 -20.33
CA PRO A 401 -8.53 7.71 -20.25
C PRO A 401 -7.22 8.08 -19.55
N GLY A 402 -6.55 7.10 -18.93
CA GLY A 402 -5.23 7.28 -18.29
C GLY A 402 -4.07 7.45 -19.28
N GLY A 403 -4.37 7.47 -20.58
CA GLY A 403 -3.43 7.73 -21.66
C GLY A 403 -3.12 6.51 -22.51
N THR A 404 -2.09 6.63 -23.33
CA THR A 404 -1.50 5.48 -24.03
C THR A 404 0.01 5.52 -23.92
N VAL A 405 0.62 4.35 -24.00
CA VAL A 405 2.06 4.18 -24.15
C VAL A 405 2.36 3.40 -25.42
N THR A 406 3.38 3.83 -26.15
CA THR A 406 3.94 3.10 -27.29
C THR A 406 5.37 2.68 -26.94
N VAL A 407 5.70 1.42 -27.23
CA VAL A 407 7.04 0.86 -26.99
C VAL A 407 7.79 0.74 -28.31
N ASP A 408 9.01 1.27 -28.38
CA ASP A 408 9.97 1.03 -29.47
C ASP A 408 11.23 0.37 -28.91
N THR A 409 11.53 -0.85 -29.37
CA THR A 409 12.73 -1.61 -28.97
C THR A 409 13.87 -1.49 -30.01
N GLY A 410 13.87 -0.45 -30.84
CA GLY A 410 14.84 -0.23 -31.92
C GLY A 410 14.52 -0.97 -33.23
N THR A 411 13.40 -1.69 -33.30
CA THR A 411 12.89 -2.30 -34.54
C THR A 411 11.67 -1.58 -35.11
N GLY A 412 11.29 -0.46 -34.50
CA GLY A 412 10.11 0.36 -34.83
C GLY A 412 9.10 0.33 -33.68
N ALA A 413 8.37 1.44 -33.54
CA ALA A 413 7.29 1.59 -32.58
C ALA A 413 6.20 0.53 -32.76
N GLY A 414 5.79 -0.09 -31.66
CA GLY A 414 4.64 -0.98 -31.59
C GLY A 414 3.31 -0.22 -31.71
N GLU A 415 2.20 -0.94 -31.50
CA GLU A 415 0.88 -0.33 -31.41
C GLU A 415 0.70 0.38 -30.05
N PRO A 416 -0.02 1.52 -29.98
CA PRO A 416 -0.33 2.17 -28.72
C PRO A 416 -1.14 1.26 -27.79
N VAL A 417 -0.71 1.17 -26.53
CA VAL A 417 -1.36 0.40 -25.47
C VAL A 417 -2.09 1.37 -24.53
N PRO A 418 -3.41 1.22 -24.32
CA PRO A 418 -4.16 2.10 -23.42
C PRO A 418 -3.79 1.84 -21.95
N LEU A 419 -3.65 2.93 -21.19
CA LEU A 419 -3.42 2.92 -19.76
C LEU A 419 -4.73 3.28 -19.02
N PRO A 420 -5.15 2.49 -18.01
CA PRO A 420 -6.37 2.78 -17.26
C PRO A 420 -6.19 3.98 -16.32
N ASN A 421 -7.29 4.66 -15.98
CA ASN A 421 -7.36 5.51 -14.79
C ASN A 421 -7.18 4.63 -13.54
N THR A 422 -6.20 4.96 -12.71
CA THR A 422 -5.91 4.23 -11.47
C THR A 422 -6.55 4.86 -10.23
N THR A 423 -7.38 5.89 -10.41
CA THR A 423 -8.22 6.54 -9.39
C THR A 423 -7.45 7.41 -8.39
N HIS A 424 -6.13 7.48 -8.47
CA HIS A 424 -5.25 8.39 -7.73
C HIS A 424 -3.82 8.31 -8.30
N ASN A 425 -3.06 9.41 -8.27
CA ASN A 425 -1.64 9.41 -8.63
C ASN A 425 -0.71 8.60 -7.70
N ARG A 426 -1.24 7.98 -6.63
CA ARG A 426 -0.55 7.06 -5.70
C ARG A 426 -1.02 5.62 -5.82
N ALA A 427 -2.09 5.40 -6.59
CA ALA A 427 -2.65 4.10 -6.83
C ALA A 427 -1.95 3.53 -8.07
N PHE A 428 -0.91 2.74 -7.87
CA PHE A 428 -0.18 2.12 -8.97
C PHE A 428 -0.84 0.82 -9.43
N THR A 429 -0.78 0.56 -10.73
CA THR A 429 -1.18 -0.71 -11.36
C THR A 429 -0.12 -1.18 -12.35
N VAL A 430 -0.21 -2.44 -12.77
CA VAL A 430 0.68 -3.03 -13.78
C VAL A 430 -0.10 -3.29 -15.07
N THR A 431 0.41 -2.80 -16.20
CA THR A 431 -0.19 -2.99 -17.53
C THR A 431 0.74 -3.77 -18.45
N ASP A 432 0.22 -4.82 -19.10
CA ASP A 432 0.93 -5.59 -20.13
C ASP A 432 1.06 -4.75 -21.40
N LEU A 433 2.28 -4.63 -21.92
CA LEU A 433 2.63 -3.87 -23.10
C LEU A 433 2.85 -4.74 -24.35
N GLY A 434 2.66 -6.05 -24.24
CA GLY A 434 2.82 -7.00 -25.33
C GLY A 434 4.18 -7.71 -25.36
N ARG A 435 4.43 -8.42 -26.46
CA ARG A 435 5.56 -9.36 -26.60
C ARG A 435 6.58 -8.86 -27.60
N TYR A 436 7.84 -8.80 -27.19
CA TYR A 436 8.95 -8.29 -27.98
C TYR A 436 10.07 -9.33 -28.08
N LYS A 437 10.68 -9.44 -29.26
CA LYS A 437 11.83 -10.32 -29.46
C LYS A 437 13.11 -9.52 -29.26
N LEU A 438 13.92 -9.92 -28.28
CA LEU A 438 15.18 -9.26 -27.94
C LEU A 438 16.32 -10.26 -28.07
N ASP A 439 17.43 -9.82 -28.65
CA ASP A 439 18.68 -10.58 -28.68
C ASP A 439 19.45 -10.38 -27.37
N LYS A 440 20.48 -11.19 -27.13
CA LYS A 440 21.38 -10.95 -25.98
C LYS A 440 22.14 -9.63 -26.17
N GLY A 441 22.19 -8.83 -25.11
CA GLY A 441 22.95 -7.58 -25.02
C GLY A 441 22.10 -6.42 -24.55
N THR A 442 22.65 -5.22 -24.70
CA THR A 442 22.03 -3.97 -24.28
C THR A 442 21.01 -3.48 -25.31
N HIS A 443 19.79 -3.19 -24.88
CA HIS A 443 18.72 -2.62 -25.71
C HIS A 443 18.31 -1.25 -25.19
N LYS A 444 18.00 -0.34 -26.11
CA LYS A 444 17.35 0.93 -25.81
C LYS A 444 15.86 0.79 -26.09
N ILE A 445 15.04 0.93 -25.06
CA ILE A 445 13.59 0.81 -25.16
C ILE A 445 12.98 2.19 -24.89
N GLN A 446 12.40 2.79 -25.93
CA GLN A 446 11.72 4.06 -25.81
C GLN A 446 10.24 3.84 -25.45
N LEU A 447 9.77 4.57 -24.43
CA LEU A 447 8.37 4.67 -24.07
C LEU A 447 7.88 6.06 -24.48
N SER A 448 6.84 6.12 -25.31
CA SER A 448 6.25 7.38 -25.79
C SER A 448 4.78 7.47 -25.40
N PHE A 449 4.34 8.64 -24.94
CA PHE A 449 3.06 8.78 -24.25
C PHE A 449 2.12 9.78 -24.92
N THR A 450 0.82 9.52 -24.77
CA THR A 450 -0.24 10.46 -25.12
C THR A 450 -1.13 10.67 -23.90
N HIS A 451 -0.97 11.79 -23.19
CA HIS A 451 -1.75 12.04 -21.98
C HIS A 451 -1.91 13.53 -21.66
N PRO A 452 -3.07 13.99 -21.15
CA PRO A 452 -3.26 15.41 -20.88
C PRO A 452 -2.33 16.00 -19.82
N ASP A 453 -2.06 15.38 -18.64
CA ASP A 453 -1.17 16.00 -17.63
C ASP A 453 -0.65 15.11 -16.46
N TYR A 454 -1.31 14.00 -16.10
CA TYR A 454 -1.06 13.29 -14.82
C TYR A 454 -0.83 11.78 -14.95
N LEU A 455 0.17 11.38 -15.72
CA LEU A 455 0.64 10.00 -15.79
C LEU A 455 2.00 9.89 -15.10
N SER A 456 2.16 8.86 -14.26
CA SER A 456 3.44 8.50 -13.65
C SER A 456 3.85 7.09 -14.07
N VAL A 457 5.13 6.87 -14.32
CA VAL A 457 5.70 5.52 -14.51
C VAL A 457 6.73 5.26 -13.44
N ASP A 458 6.63 4.10 -12.80
CA ASP A 458 7.56 3.61 -11.77
C ASP A 458 8.64 2.74 -12.40
N TRP A 459 8.26 1.63 -13.05
CA TRP A 459 9.23 0.77 -13.74
C TRP A 459 8.69 0.12 -15.01
N LEU A 460 9.63 -0.33 -15.84
CA LEU A 460 9.43 -1.30 -16.91
C LEU A 460 9.98 -2.66 -16.47
N GLN A 461 9.21 -3.72 -16.70
CA GLN A 461 9.64 -5.10 -16.48
C GLN A 461 9.55 -5.91 -17.77
N LEU A 462 10.53 -6.78 -17.96
CA LEU A 462 10.65 -7.71 -19.06
C LEU A 462 10.65 -9.12 -18.49
N ASP A 463 9.58 -9.85 -18.73
CA ASP A 463 9.47 -11.25 -18.38
C ASP A 463 9.82 -12.12 -19.57
N ARG A 464 10.91 -12.89 -19.46
CA ARG A 464 11.21 -13.88 -20.49
C ARG A 464 10.11 -14.96 -20.50
N GLY A 465 9.40 -15.07 -21.63
CA GLY A 465 8.42 -16.13 -21.87
C GLY A 465 8.98 -17.11 -22.89
N GLN A 466 9.56 -18.22 -22.43
CA GLN A 466 9.95 -19.31 -23.32
C GLN A 466 8.70 -20.02 -23.90
N ARG A 467 8.91 -20.86 -24.91
CA ARG A 467 7.93 -21.89 -25.26
C ARG A 467 7.82 -22.86 -24.06
N ALA A 468 6.61 -23.34 -23.76
CA ALA A 468 6.35 -24.26 -22.65
C ALA A 468 7.18 -25.56 -22.67
N ASP A 469 7.78 -25.92 -23.82
CA ASP A 469 8.68 -27.08 -23.95
C ASP A 469 10.06 -26.84 -23.33
N GLN A 470 10.54 -25.59 -23.29
CA GLN A 470 11.86 -25.27 -22.77
C GLN A 470 11.85 -25.04 -21.25
N ASP A 471 10.74 -24.55 -20.67
CA ASP A 471 10.55 -24.55 -19.20
C ASP A 471 10.59 -25.99 -18.63
N LEU A 472 10.01 -26.95 -19.36
CA LEU A 472 10.09 -28.37 -18.99
C LEU A 472 11.52 -28.93 -19.10
N ILE A 473 12.25 -28.56 -20.16
CA ILE A 473 13.65 -28.98 -20.37
C ILE A 473 14.57 -28.39 -19.30
N ASP A 474 14.40 -27.12 -18.94
CA ASP A 474 15.21 -26.42 -17.95
C ASP A 474 14.90 -26.89 -16.52
N MET A 475 13.69 -27.42 -16.27
CA MET A 475 13.34 -28.20 -15.07
C MET A 475 13.86 -29.66 -15.09
N GLY A 476 14.65 -30.04 -16.09
CA GLY A 476 15.22 -31.38 -16.24
C GLY A 476 14.22 -32.45 -16.70
N ILE A 477 13.03 -32.04 -17.15
CA ILE A 477 11.99 -32.91 -17.69
C ILE A 477 12.08 -32.83 -19.22
N THR A 478 12.95 -33.64 -19.81
CA THR A 478 12.97 -33.80 -21.27
C THR A 478 11.66 -34.48 -21.71
N ALA A 479 10.92 -33.85 -22.63
CA ALA A 479 9.78 -34.49 -23.30
C ALA A 479 10.22 -35.81 -24.00
N PRO A 480 9.33 -36.82 -24.11
CA PRO A 480 9.66 -38.14 -24.68
C PRO A 480 10.10 -38.12 -26.15
#